data_AF-A0A3N5E086-F1
#
_entry.id   AF-A0A3N5E086-F1
#
_cell.length_a   1.000
_cell.length_b   1.000
_cell.length_c   1.000
_cell.angle_alpha   90.00
_cell.angle_beta   90.00
_cell.angle_gamma   90.00
#
_symmetry.space_group_name_H-M   'P 1'
#
loop_
_entity.id
_entity.type
_entity.pdbx_description
1 polymer ?
#
loop_
_entity_poly.entity_id
_entity_poly.type
_entity_poly.pdbx_seq_one_letter_code
_entity_poly.pdbx_strand_id
1 'polypeptide(L)'
;MVNTLDGKPIGFFLNHSGIDKDAKRFYRGELGVGDGNTLNGIADSLISCSLETKPFYFFIFNQIVELSNGEYEEFVASKCKEFLEMYPCEFFHSFNQPELNINVVKWTNYIGITLKDRGSFSIYRTRVDSTIKARCPDIQDLLKSFMVEVRMCLVR
;
A
#
# COMPACT_ATOMS: atom_id res chain seq x y z
N MET A 1 9.17 5.51 15.52
CA MET A 1 9.37 6.54 14.47
C MET A 1 10.47 6.06 13.55
N VAL A 2 10.31 6.25 12.24
CA VAL A 2 11.30 5.84 11.23
C VAL A 2 12.26 6.98 10.94
N ASN A 3 13.57 6.69 10.93
CA ASN A 3 14.62 7.68 10.69
C ASN A 3 14.98 7.81 9.21
N THR A 4 14.78 6.75 8.42
CA THR A 4 15.11 6.67 7.00
C THR A 4 14.06 5.91 6.22
N LEU A 5 13.73 6.35 5.01
CA LEU A 5 12.92 5.61 4.04
C LEU A 5 13.69 5.56 2.73
N ASP A 6 13.85 4.37 2.17
CA ASP A 6 14.56 4.15 0.91
C ASP A 6 15.94 4.84 0.87
N GLY A 7 16.70 4.69 1.97
CA GLY A 7 18.03 5.28 2.14
C GLY A 7 18.05 6.81 2.34
N LYS A 8 16.91 7.50 2.34
CA LYS A 8 16.83 8.94 2.59
C LYS A 8 16.37 9.25 4.02
N PRO A 9 16.96 10.25 4.70
CA PRO A 9 16.52 10.63 6.03
C PRO A 9 15.09 11.16 5.99
N ILE A 10 14.30 10.94 7.04
CA ILE A 10 12.91 11.38 7.05
C ILE A 10 12.76 12.90 6.86
N GLY A 11 13.74 13.68 7.35
CA GLY A 11 13.79 15.13 7.16
C GLY A 11 13.87 15.57 5.69
N PHE A 12 14.37 14.72 4.78
CA PHE A 12 14.31 14.98 3.34
C PHE A 12 12.85 15.10 2.89
N PHE A 13 12.01 14.13 3.23
CA PHE A 13 10.60 14.08 2.83
C PHE A 13 9.78 15.19 3.51
N LEU A 14 10.02 15.43 4.81
CA LEU A 14 9.29 16.46 5.55
C LEU A 14 9.56 17.88 5.01
N ASN A 15 10.74 18.11 4.43
CA ASN A 15 11.10 19.39 3.81
C ASN A 15 10.87 19.42 2.29
N HIS A 16 10.47 18.31 1.67
CA HIS A 16 10.29 18.21 0.23
C HIS A 16 9.08 19.04 -0.23
N SER A 17 9.25 19.93 -1.20
CA SER A 17 8.18 20.83 -1.67
C SER A 17 7.04 20.10 -2.38
N GLY A 18 7.34 18.97 -3.03
CA GLY A 18 6.36 18.11 -3.70
C GLY A 18 5.59 17.15 -2.79
N ILE A 19 5.81 17.19 -1.47
CA ILE A 19 5.02 16.39 -0.52
C ILE A 19 3.94 17.28 0.09
N ASP A 20 2.72 16.77 0.00
CA ASP A 20 1.52 17.42 0.50
C ASP A 20 1.62 17.74 2.01
N LYS A 21 0.99 18.86 2.40
CA LYS A 21 1.05 19.35 3.77
C LYS A 21 0.32 18.40 4.73
N ASP A 22 -0.82 17.84 4.32
CA ASP A 22 -1.60 16.96 5.17
C ASP A 22 -0.92 15.60 5.32
N ALA A 23 -0.22 15.10 4.29
CA ALA A 23 0.64 13.92 4.44
C ALA A 23 1.75 14.11 5.51
N LYS A 24 2.35 15.31 5.57
CA LYS A 24 3.36 15.65 6.61
C LYS A 24 2.73 15.80 7.99
N ARG A 25 1.53 16.39 8.07
CA ARG A 25 0.79 16.55 9.34
C ARG A 25 0.34 15.19 9.87
N PHE A 26 -0.12 14.30 9.00
CA PHE A 26 -0.44 12.91 9.34
C PHE A 26 0.80 12.19 9.90
N TYR A 27 1.97 12.30 9.24
CA TYR A 27 3.22 11.73 9.77
C TYR A 27 3.51 12.17 11.21
N ARG A 28 3.24 13.44 11.53
CA ARG A 28 3.46 14.03 12.86
C ARG A 28 2.36 13.67 13.87
N GLY A 29 1.32 12.94 13.47
CA GLY A 29 0.17 12.61 14.30
C GLY A 29 -0.79 13.79 14.52
N GLU A 30 -0.69 14.84 13.71
CA GLU A 30 -1.55 16.03 13.79
C GLU A 30 -2.89 15.84 13.06
N LEU A 31 -2.99 14.80 12.23
CA LEU A 31 -4.20 14.40 11.50
C LEU A 31 -4.48 12.91 11.71
N GLY A 32 -5.76 12.56 11.79
CA GLY A 32 -6.21 11.18 11.88
C GLY A 32 -6.79 10.65 10.56
N VAL A 33 -7.03 9.34 10.52
CA VAL A 33 -7.63 8.64 9.37
C VAL A 33 -9.08 9.07 9.09
N GLY A 34 -9.74 9.73 10.05
CA GLY A 34 -11.12 10.22 9.93
C GLY A 34 -11.33 11.45 9.05
N ASP A 35 -10.25 12.02 8.48
CA ASP A 35 -10.37 13.10 7.51
C ASP A 35 -10.34 12.53 6.08
N GLY A 36 -11.53 12.37 5.49
CA GLY A 36 -11.68 11.79 4.15
C GLY A 36 -10.95 12.55 3.04
N ASN A 37 -10.77 13.87 3.18
CA ASN A 37 -10.03 14.66 2.19
C ASN A 37 -8.53 14.35 2.27
N THR A 38 -7.99 14.26 3.50
CA THR A 38 -6.61 13.84 3.74
C THR A 38 -6.36 12.43 3.21
N LEU A 39 -7.30 11.51 3.44
CA LEU A 39 -7.18 10.13 2.97
C LEU A 39 -7.14 10.03 1.44
N ASN A 40 -8.02 10.76 0.76
CA ASN A 40 -8.06 10.83 -0.70
C ASN A 40 -6.76 11.42 -1.26
N GLY A 41 -6.29 12.55 -0.70
CA GLY A 41 -5.06 13.19 -1.15
C GLY A 41 -3.82 12.30 -1.02
N ILE A 42 -3.71 11.55 0.08
CA ILE A 42 -2.60 10.60 0.30
C ILE A 42 -2.71 9.41 -0.67
N ALA A 43 -3.90 8.84 -0.86
CA ALA A 43 -4.11 7.71 -1.76
C ALA A 43 -3.84 8.09 -3.23
N ASP A 44 -4.29 9.27 -3.66
CA ASP A 44 -4.04 9.76 -5.02
C ASP A 44 -2.55 10.05 -5.23
N SER A 45 -1.87 10.59 -4.22
CA SER A 45 -0.43 10.84 -4.25
C SER A 45 0.37 9.55 -4.31
N LEU A 46 -0.04 8.51 -3.58
CA LEU A 46 0.57 7.18 -3.65
C LEU A 46 0.62 6.64 -5.09
N ILE A 47 -0.43 6.90 -5.87
CA ILE A 47 -0.57 6.43 -7.25
C ILE A 47 0.08 7.38 -8.27
N SER A 48 -0.05 8.70 -8.09
CA SER A 48 0.33 9.68 -9.10
C SER A 48 1.71 10.33 -8.92
N CYS A 49 2.34 10.16 -7.76
CA CYS A 49 3.58 10.88 -7.45
C CYS A 49 4.84 10.31 -8.12
N SER A 50 5.89 11.15 -8.10
CA SER A 50 7.23 10.79 -8.55
C SER A 50 7.83 9.65 -7.73
N LEU A 51 8.75 8.89 -8.35
CA LEU A 51 9.51 7.84 -7.67
C LEU A 51 10.24 8.35 -6.42
N GLU A 52 10.62 9.63 -6.39
CA GLU A 52 11.31 10.27 -5.28
C GLU A 52 10.45 10.39 -4.01
N THR A 53 9.15 10.67 -4.15
CA THR A 53 8.26 10.93 -3.01
C THR A 53 7.39 9.73 -2.66
N LYS A 54 7.26 8.77 -3.58
CA LYS A 54 6.49 7.54 -3.39
C LYS A 54 6.86 6.75 -2.11
N PRO A 55 8.14 6.60 -1.70
CA PRO A 55 8.46 5.89 -0.46
C PRO A 55 7.78 6.50 0.78
N PHE A 56 7.68 7.83 0.82
CA PHE A 56 6.99 8.52 1.91
C PHE A 56 5.49 8.26 1.87
N TYR A 57 4.84 8.43 0.71
CA TYR A 57 3.40 8.17 0.59
C TYR A 57 3.06 6.70 0.84
N PHE A 58 3.91 5.76 0.43
CA PHE A 58 3.71 4.34 0.74
C PHE A 58 3.84 4.08 2.24
N PHE A 59 4.84 4.65 2.91
CA PHE A 59 4.96 4.57 4.37
C PHE A 59 3.70 5.09 5.07
N ILE A 60 3.24 6.29 4.70
CA ILE A 60 2.03 6.89 5.28
C ILE A 60 0.79 6.04 5.00
N PHE A 61 0.62 5.58 3.77
CA PHE A 61 -0.51 4.74 3.41
C PHE A 61 -0.48 3.39 4.15
N ASN A 62 0.69 2.80 4.38
CA ASN A 62 0.80 1.58 5.20
C ASN A 62 0.36 1.83 6.65
N GLN A 63 0.65 3.01 7.22
CA GLN A 63 0.11 3.39 8.53
C GLN A 63 -1.41 3.58 8.49
N ILE A 64 -1.94 4.17 7.42
CA ILE A 64 -3.40 4.28 7.21
C ILE A 64 -4.03 2.89 7.16
N VAL A 65 -3.45 1.95 6.42
CA VAL A 65 -3.93 0.56 6.39
C VAL A 65 -4.01 -0.01 7.80
N GLU A 66 -2.95 0.17 8.61
CA GLU A 66 -2.91 -0.31 9.99
C GLU A 66 -3.96 0.35 10.90
N LEU A 67 -4.24 1.63 10.73
CA LEU A 67 -5.17 2.38 11.58
C LEU A 67 -6.63 2.29 11.12
N SER A 68 -6.88 1.98 9.85
CA SER A 68 -8.23 2.00 9.28
C SER A 68 -9.08 0.87 9.84
N ASN A 69 -10.34 1.17 10.09
CA ASN A 69 -11.41 0.24 10.46
C ASN A 69 -12.78 0.90 10.18
N GLY A 70 -13.83 0.11 10.06
CA GLY A 70 -15.20 0.63 9.99
C GLY A 70 -15.44 1.49 8.73
N GLU A 71 -15.75 2.78 8.93
CA GLU A 71 -16.23 3.69 7.87
C GLU A 71 -15.28 3.81 6.66
N TYR A 72 -13.96 3.76 6.86
CA TYR A 72 -12.97 3.92 5.78
C TYR A 72 -12.43 2.59 5.23
N GLU A 73 -12.91 1.46 5.76
CA GLU A 73 -12.36 0.15 5.44
C GLU A 73 -12.47 -0.18 3.95
N GLU A 74 -13.65 0.03 3.35
CA GLU A 74 -13.87 -0.26 1.92
C GLU A 74 -13.03 0.62 1.00
N PHE A 75 -12.89 1.91 1.35
CA PHE A 75 -12.06 2.83 0.58
C PHE A 75 -10.59 2.42 0.62
N VAL A 76 -10.07 2.16 1.82
CA VAL A 76 -8.67 1.76 1.99
C VAL A 76 -8.41 0.40 1.33
N ALA A 77 -9.37 -0.52 1.42
CA ALA A 77 -9.31 -1.81 0.74
C ALA A 77 -9.22 -1.66 -0.79
N SER A 78 -10.04 -0.80 -1.38
CA SER A 78 -9.96 -0.47 -2.80
C SER A 78 -8.57 0.06 -3.19
N LYS A 79 -7.99 0.94 -2.35
CA LYS A 79 -6.66 1.53 -2.61
C LYS A 79 -5.51 0.54 -2.41
N CYS A 80 -5.61 -0.41 -1.48
CA CYS A 80 -4.67 -1.52 -1.38
C CYS A 80 -4.63 -2.37 -2.66
N LYS A 81 -5.81 -2.72 -3.18
CA LYS A 81 -5.92 -3.47 -4.43
C LYS A 81 -5.33 -2.68 -5.60
N GLU A 82 -5.72 -1.42 -5.76
CA GLU A 82 -5.25 -0.53 -6.83
C GLU A 82 -3.73 -0.39 -6.83
N PHE A 83 -3.13 -0.13 -5.65
CA PHE A 83 -1.68 0.00 -5.52
C PHE A 83 -0.95 -1.28 -5.95
N LEU A 84 -1.41 -2.45 -5.49
CA LEU A 84 -0.77 -3.72 -5.82
C LEU A 84 -0.96 -4.12 -7.30
N GLU A 85 -2.04 -3.68 -7.95
CA GLU A 85 -2.19 -3.86 -9.40
C GLU A 85 -1.24 -2.97 -10.21
N MET A 86 -0.93 -1.77 -9.73
CA MET A 86 -0.10 -0.80 -10.46
C MET A 86 1.40 -0.93 -10.18
N TYR A 87 1.76 -1.21 -8.92
CA TYR A 87 3.13 -1.21 -8.41
C TYR A 87 3.47 -2.50 -7.64
N PRO A 88 3.27 -3.69 -8.24
CA PRO A 88 3.48 -4.93 -7.52
C PRO A 88 4.94 -5.16 -7.13
N CYS A 89 5.89 -4.79 -7.98
CA CYS A 89 7.31 -4.95 -7.67
C CYS A 89 7.70 -4.12 -6.45
N GLU A 90 7.28 -2.85 -6.42
CA GLU A 90 7.54 -1.93 -5.31
C GLU A 90 6.90 -2.43 -4.02
N PHE A 91 5.66 -2.91 -4.07
CA PHE A 91 5.00 -3.49 -2.90
C PHE A 91 5.79 -4.67 -2.33
N PHE A 92 6.21 -5.62 -3.15
CA PHE A 92 6.92 -6.80 -2.63
C PHE A 92 8.37 -6.50 -2.23
N HIS A 93 9.07 -5.60 -2.92
CA HIS A 93 10.41 -5.17 -2.51
C HIS A 93 10.40 -4.45 -1.16
N SER A 94 9.29 -3.78 -0.83
CA SER A 94 9.13 -3.10 0.46
C SER A 94 9.14 -4.07 1.66
N PHE A 95 8.96 -5.38 1.44
CA PHE A 95 9.08 -6.39 2.51
C PHE A 95 10.53 -6.54 3.01
N ASN A 96 11.51 -6.08 2.23
CA ASN A 96 12.92 -6.03 2.63
C ASN A 96 13.27 -4.76 3.44
N GLN A 97 12.29 -3.89 3.69
CA GLN A 97 12.46 -2.64 4.45
C GLN A 97 11.78 -2.78 5.82
N PRO A 98 12.51 -3.24 6.85
CA PRO A 98 11.94 -3.54 8.17
C PRO A 98 11.26 -2.33 8.83
N GLU A 99 11.70 -1.11 8.50
CA GLU A 99 11.12 0.14 8.97
C GLU A 99 9.66 0.35 8.57
N LEU A 100 9.19 -0.29 7.49
CA LEU A 100 7.82 -0.14 7.01
C LEU A 100 6.83 -0.96 7.83
N ASN A 101 7.28 -2.07 8.45
CA ASN A 101 6.45 -2.97 9.25
C ASN A 101 5.08 -3.28 8.61
N ILE A 102 5.11 -3.89 7.43
CA ILE A 102 3.90 -4.13 6.63
C ILE A 102 3.07 -5.23 7.28
N ASN A 103 1.85 -4.90 7.67
CA ASN A 103 0.88 -5.86 8.16
C ASN A 103 0.27 -6.65 6.99
N VAL A 104 0.98 -7.70 6.56
CA VAL A 104 0.60 -8.52 5.40
C VAL A 104 -0.82 -9.05 5.54
N VAL A 105 -1.22 -9.49 6.75
CA VAL A 105 -2.57 -10.02 7.02
C VAL A 105 -3.63 -8.95 6.75
N LYS A 106 -3.40 -7.71 7.18
CA LYS A 106 -4.36 -6.63 6.96
C LYS A 106 -4.46 -6.26 5.49
N TRP A 107 -3.33 -6.19 4.79
CA TRP A 107 -3.31 -5.98 3.34
C TRP A 107 -4.05 -7.08 2.57
N THR A 108 -3.81 -8.35 2.90
CA THR A 108 -4.46 -9.47 2.21
C THR A 108 -5.96 -9.54 2.52
N ASN A 109 -6.37 -9.25 3.75
CA ASN A 109 -7.79 -9.11 4.13
C ASN A 109 -8.48 -8.02 3.32
N TYR A 110 -7.88 -6.83 3.27
CA TYR A 110 -8.42 -5.70 2.53
C TYR A 110 -8.55 -5.98 1.04
N ILE A 111 -7.51 -6.52 0.41
CA ILE A 111 -7.61 -6.95 -0.99
C ILE A 111 -8.70 -8.01 -1.15
N GLY A 112 -8.75 -8.99 -0.24
CA GLY A 112 -9.75 -10.05 -0.24
C GLY A 112 -11.19 -9.53 -0.24
N ILE A 113 -11.50 -8.57 0.64
CA ILE A 113 -12.84 -7.95 0.75
C ILE A 113 -13.27 -7.30 -0.57
N THR A 114 -12.35 -6.72 -1.34
CA THR A 114 -12.67 -6.12 -2.65
C THR A 114 -12.98 -7.16 -3.74
N LEU A 115 -12.58 -8.40 -3.54
CA LEU A 115 -12.68 -9.48 -4.53
C LEU A 115 -13.92 -10.34 -4.21
N LYS A 116 -15.08 -9.92 -4.72
CA LYS A 116 -16.40 -10.49 -4.40
C LYS A 116 -16.53 -12.01 -4.58
N ASP A 117 -15.75 -12.61 -5.49
CA ASP A 117 -15.84 -14.03 -5.82
C ASP A 117 -14.52 -14.58 -6.42
N ARG A 118 -14.50 -15.91 -6.66
CA ARG A 118 -13.35 -16.61 -7.25
C ARG A 118 -12.97 -16.11 -8.66
N GLY A 119 -13.93 -15.62 -9.43
CA GLY A 119 -13.70 -15.05 -10.76
C GLY A 119 -12.93 -13.73 -10.66
N SER A 120 -13.39 -12.82 -9.79
CA SER A 120 -12.71 -11.54 -9.53
C SER A 120 -11.28 -11.75 -9.02
N PHE A 121 -11.06 -12.74 -8.15
CA PHE A 121 -9.73 -13.13 -7.70
C PHE A 121 -8.83 -13.65 -8.83
N SER A 122 -9.38 -14.48 -9.73
CA SER A 122 -8.61 -15.02 -10.86
C SER A 122 -8.13 -13.91 -11.80
N ILE A 123 -8.99 -12.92 -12.09
CA ILE A 123 -8.65 -11.75 -12.91
C ILE A 123 -7.56 -10.93 -12.24
N TYR A 124 -7.76 -10.59 -10.95
CA TYR A 124 -6.79 -9.84 -10.15
C TYR A 124 -5.42 -10.53 -10.10
N ARG A 125 -5.40 -11.83 -9.76
CA ARG A 125 -4.17 -12.63 -9.71
C ARG A 125 -3.45 -12.62 -11.04
N THR A 126 -4.17 -12.83 -12.15
CA THR A 126 -3.56 -12.87 -13.49
C THR A 126 -2.91 -11.54 -13.85
N ARG A 127 -3.56 -10.42 -13.53
CA ARG A 127 -3.02 -9.08 -13.77
C ARG A 127 -1.71 -8.85 -13.00
N VAL A 128 -1.71 -9.13 -11.70
CA VAL A 128 -0.50 -8.97 -10.86
C VAL A 128 0.62 -9.92 -11.31
N ASP A 129 0.28 -11.20 -11.55
CA ASP A 129 1.24 -12.22 -12.00
C ASP A 129 1.92 -11.86 -13.33
N SER A 130 1.15 -11.36 -14.31
CA SER A 130 1.71 -10.93 -15.60
C SER A 130 2.71 -9.79 -15.46
N THR A 131 2.43 -8.84 -14.57
CA THR A 131 3.31 -7.69 -14.32
C THR A 131 4.60 -8.12 -13.62
N ILE A 132 4.48 -8.98 -12.60
CA ILE A 132 5.62 -9.50 -11.85
C ILE A 132 6.56 -10.30 -12.76
N LYS A 133 6.01 -11.25 -13.54
CA LYS A 133 6.81 -12.04 -14.49
C LYS A 133 7.59 -11.18 -15.48
N ALA A 134 7.01 -10.05 -15.89
CA ALA A 134 7.62 -9.15 -16.86
C ALA A 134 8.68 -8.22 -16.25
N ARG A 135 8.52 -7.79 -14.99
CA ARG A 135 9.31 -6.69 -14.41
C ARG A 135 10.20 -7.07 -13.24
N CYS A 136 9.81 -8.06 -12.45
CA CYS A 136 10.49 -8.48 -11.23
C CYS A 136 10.25 -9.98 -11.00
N PRO A 137 10.76 -10.87 -11.88
CA PRO A 137 10.48 -12.31 -11.78
C PRO A 137 11.04 -12.97 -10.51
N ASP A 138 11.98 -12.31 -9.83
CA ASP A 138 12.60 -12.74 -8.58
C ASP A 138 11.61 -12.81 -7.40
N ILE A 139 10.53 -12.02 -7.42
CA ILE A 139 9.52 -12.02 -6.34
C ILE A 139 8.36 -13.01 -6.58
N GLN A 140 8.46 -13.88 -7.59
CA GLN A 140 7.37 -14.78 -8.00
C GLN A 140 6.92 -15.74 -6.89
N ASP A 141 7.84 -16.22 -6.04
CA ASP A 141 7.48 -17.13 -4.95
C ASP A 141 6.83 -16.40 -3.77
N LEU A 142 7.23 -15.15 -3.53
CA LEU A 142 6.58 -14.29 -2.55
C LEU A 142 5.14 -13.97 -2.98
N LEU A 143 4.93 -13.66 -4.28
CA LEU A 143 3.60 -13.48 -4.86
C LEU A 143 2.71 -14.71 -4.63
N LYS A 144 3.21 -15.93 -4.88
CA LYS A 144 2.41 -17.16 -4.70
C LYS A 144 1.89 -17.27 -3.27
N SER A 145 2.76 -17.05 -2.28
CA SER A 145 2.41 -17.12 -0.86
C SER A 145 1.37 -16.06 -0.51
N PHE A 146 1.59 -14.82 -0.95
CA PHE A 146 0.66 -13.72 -0.75
C PHE A 146 -0.73 -13.99 -1.35
N MET A 147 -0.79 -14.58 -2.56
CA MET A 147 -2.06 -14.88 -3.22
C MET A 147 -2.84 -16.02 -2.55
N VAL A 148 -2.17 -16.92 -1.84
CA VAL A 148 -2.86 -17.93 -1.00
C VAL A 148 -3.59 -17.24 0.14
N GLU A 149 -2.94 -16.30 0.83
CA GLU A 149 -3.55 -15.52 1.91
C GLU A 149 -4.75 -14.69 1.42
N VAL A 150 -4.60 -13.96 0.30
CA VAL A 150 -5.73 -13.22 -0.31
C VAL A 150 -6.91 -14.16 -0.61
N ARG A 151 -6.64 -15.35 -1.16
CA ARG A 151 -7.70 -16.31 -1.48
C ARG A 151 -8.42 -16.83 -0.25
N MET A 152 -7.73 -17.04 0.87
CA MET A 152 -8.36 -17.52 2.11
C MET A 152 -9.39 -16.53 2.66
N CYS A 153 -9.24 -15.25 2.36
CA CYS A 153 -10.20 -14.21 2.73
C CYS A 153 -11.53 -14.31 1.98
N LEU A 154 -11.58 -15.04 0.86
CA LEU A 154 -12.80 -15.25 0.05
C LEU A 154 -13.70 -16.38 0.57
N VAL A 155 -13.22 -17.13 1.56
CA VAL A 155 -13.88 -18.34 2.08
C VAL A 155 -14.42 -18.11 3.50
N ARG A 156 -14.27 -16.90 4.02
CA ARG A 156 -14.78 -16.47 5.33
C ARG A 156 -16.07 -15.71 5.15
#